data_AF-A0A2A9L3N9-F1
#
_entry.id   AF-A0A2A9L3N9-F1
#
_cell.length_a   1.000
_cell.length_b   1.000
_cell.length_c   1.000
_cell.angle_alpha   90.00
_cell.angle_beta   90.00
_cell.angle_gamma   90.00
#
_symmetry.space_group_name_H-M   'P 1'
#
loop_
_entity.id
_entity.type
_entity.pdbx_description
1 polymer ?
#
loop_
_entity_poly.entity_id
_entity_poly.type
_entity_poly.pdbx_seq_one_letter_code
_entity_poly.pdbx_strand_id
1 'polypeptide(L)'
;MNHPAATDTQETKGAVHEAARAGGKYMVVTPDGEESYWQPKPANGHASVHVAPHLVPMDVPFSAGTQTLPPGGVVRKHSHDANEEVLHFISGSGKAILDGEEYRLGAGTTLFLGKLRTHTFINDGDTDLHWAWFFVPSGLETFFRDIGRTRAPGEAAPEPFDRPENVAEIEARTVFATAADKQ
;
A
#
# COMPACT_ATOMS: atom_id res chain seq x y z
N MET A 1 45.66 70.50 9.70
CA MET A 1 46.90 69.75 9.47
C MET A 1 46.80 68.42 10.20
N ASN A 2 47.24 67.35 9.53
CA ASN A 2 47.54 65.99 10.00
C ASN A 2 46.42 65.02 10.45
N HIS A 3 46.14 64.07 9.55
CA HIS A 3 45.88 62.64 9.81
C HIS A 3 47.16 61.95 10.33
N PRO A 4 47.10 60.79 11.05
CA PRO A 4 46.88 59.47 10.40
C PRO A 4 46.18 58.33 11.20
N ALA A 5 45.62 57.40 10.39
CA ALA A 5 45.60 55.92 10.45
C ALA A 5 45.09 55.19 11.71
N ALA A 6 43.97 54.46 11.67
CA ALA A 6 43.70 53.13 11.07
C ALA A 6 43.94 51.96 12.05
N THR A 7 42.86 51.24 12.38
CA THR A 7 42.89 49.77 12.39
C THR A 7 41.48 49.22 12.16
N ASP A 8 41.42 48.48 11.06
CA ASP A 8 40.39 47.56 10.62
C ASP A 8 40.33 46.35 11.55
N THR A 9 39.13 45.95 11.94
CA THR A 9 38.79 44.55 12.22
C THR A 9 37.31 44.35 11.88
N GLN A 10 37.07 43.99 10.62
CA GLN A 10 36.03 43.00 10.32
C GLN A 10 36.28 41.74 11.15
N GLU A 11 35.25 41.21 11.80
CA GLU A 11 35.01 39.75 11.79
C GLU A 11 33.56 39.40 12.17
N THR A 12 32.84 39.00 11.12
CA THR A 12 31.86 37.91 11.05
C THR A 12 30.69 37.89 12.04
N LYS A 13 29.60 38.56 11.65
CA LYS A 13 28.24 38.03 11.93
C LYS A 13 28.16 36.64 11.29
N GLY A 14 28.24 35.61 12.13
CA GLY A 14 27.87 34.25 11.77
C GLY A 14 26.41 34.24 11.34
N ALA A 15 26.18 34.45 10.04
CA ALA A 15 24.95 34.05 9.40
C ALA A 15 24.93 32.52 9.47
N VAL A 16 24.32 31.99 10.53
CA VAL A 16 23.84 30.61 10.51
C VAL A 16 22.71 30.65 9.49
N HIS A 17 23.08 30.40 8.23
CA HIS A 17 22.13 30.20 7.16
C HIS A 17 21.42 28.91 7.53
N GLU A 18 20.30 29.03 8.23
CA GLU A 18 19.36 27.94 8.40
C GLU A 18 18.87 27.63 6.98
N ALA A 19 19.52 26.65 6.35
CA ALA A 19 19.08 26.15 5.06
C ALA A 19 17.65 25.69 5.28
N ALA A 20 16.68 26.43 4.74
CA ALA A 20 15.29 26.02 4.73
C ALA A 20 15.29 24.57 4.22
N ARG A 21 14.86 23.63 5.06
CA ARG A 21 14.68 22.25 4.63
C ARG A 21 13.73 22.32 3.43
N ALA A 22 14.23 21.98 2.25
CA ALA A 22 13.37 21.85 1.08
C ALA A 22 12.23 20.91 1.48
N GLY A 23 10.99 21.40 1.38
CA GLY A 23 9.81 20.63 1.77
C GLY A 23 9.72 19.33 0.97
N GLY A 24 9.09 18.30 1.56
CA GLY A 24 8.78 17.06 0.86
C GLY A 24 7.87 17.27 -0.35
N LYS A 25 7.67 16.23 -1.15
CA LYS A 25 6.76 16.26 -2.30
C LYS A 25 5.34 15.94 -1.86
N TYR A 26 4.35 16.62 -2.47
CA TYR A 26 2.95 16.21 -2.41
C TYR A 26 2.56 15.53 -3.73
N MET A 27 1.54 14.69 -3.66
CA MET A 27 0.96 14.01 -4.80
C MET A 27 -0.57 14.02 -4.65
N VAL A 28 -1.28 14.10 -5.77
CA VAL A 28 -2.74 13.95 -5.82
C VAL A 28 -3.04 12.77 -6.72
N VAL A 29 -3.78 11.80 -6.20
CA VAL A 29 -4.24 10.64 -6.97
C VAL A 29 -5.76 10.68 -7.03
N THR A 30 -6.28 10.64 -8.25
CA THR A 30 -7.71 10.54 -8.54
C THR A 30 -8.03 9.13 -9.04
N PRO A 31 -9.29 8.67 -8.96
CA PRO A 31 -9.69 7.33 -9.40
C PRO A 31 -9.24 6.94 -10.82
N ASP A 32 -9.12 7.91 -11.73
CA ASP A 32 -8.68 7.66 -13.11
C ASP A 32 -7.17 7.85 -13.33
N GLY A 33 -6.42 8.24 -12.29
CA GLY A 33 -5.00 8.55 -12.34
C GLY A 33 -4.13 7.62 -11.48
N GLU A 34 -4.73 6.57 -10.92
CA GLU A 34 -4.07 5.60 -10.06
C GLU A 34 -3.36 4.51 -10.85
N GLU A 35 -2.22 4.03 -10.34
CA GLU A 35 -1.66 2.76 -10.78
C GLU A 35 -2.61 1.64 -10.33
N SER A 36 -3.07 0.78 -11.24
CA SER A 36 -4.12 -0.19 -10.95
C SER A 36 -3.89 -1.53 -11.65
N TYR A 37 -4.28 -2.61 -10.98
CA TYR A 37 -4.08 -3.97 -11.44
C TYR A 37 -5.34 -4.82 -11.25
N TRP A 38 -5.77 -5.51 -12.31
CA TRP A 38 -6.69 -6.65 -12.22
C TRP A 38 -6.02 -7.78 -11.45
N GLN A 39 -6.76 -8.40 -10.54
CA GLN A 39 -6.26 -9.49 -9.72
C GLN A 39 -6.73 -10.86 -10.24
N PRO A 40 -5.85 -11.87 -10.29
CA PRO A 40 -6.20 -13.22 -10.72
C PRO A 40 -7.14 -13.92 -9.72
N LYS A 41 -7.65 -15.09 -10.11
CA LYS A 41 -8.36 -16.00 -9.22
C LYS A 41 -7.54 -16.28 -7.94
N PRO A 42 -8.20 -16.39 -6.76
CA PRO A 42 -9.65 -16.31 -6.56
C PRO A 42 -10.17 -14.90 -6.23
N ALA A 43 -9.33 -13.85 -6.33
CA ALA A 43 -9.75 -12.50 -5.98
C ALA A 43 -10.68 -11.90 -7.04
N ASN A 44 -10.31 -12.03 -8.33
CA ASN A 44 -11.06 -11.58 -9.52
C ASN A 44 -11.42 -10.08 -9.59
N GLY A 45 -11.09 -9.29 -8.57
CA GLY A 45 -11.31 -7.85 -8.54
C GLY A 45 -10.09 -7.06 -8.99
N HIS A 46 -9.82 -5.95 -8.33
CA HIS A 46 -8.67 -5.10 -8.65
C HIS A 46 -8.07 -4.47 -7.40
N ALA A 47 -6.80 -4.12 -7.47
CA ALA A 47 -6.11 -3.30 -6.48
C ALA A 47 -5.52 -2.07 -7.16
N SER A 48 -5.69 -0.91 -6.55
CA SER A 48 -5.11 0.35 -6.99
C SER A 48 -4.07 0.81 -5.98
N VAL A 49 -2.92 1.24 -6.46
CA VAL A 49 -1.79 1.77 -5.70
C VAL A 49 -1.84 3.29 -5.80
N HIS A 50 -2.09 3.95 -4.67
CA HIS A 50 -2.19 5.41 -4.64
C HIS A 50 -0.88 6.04 -4.18
N VAL A 51 -0.16 5.39 -3.26
CA VAL A 51 1.08 5.90 -2.67
C VAL A 51 2.06 4.75 -2.56
N ALA A 52 3.28 4.95 -3.07
CA ALA A 52 4.37 3.98 -2.98
C ALA A 52 5.73 4.67 -3.23
N PRO A 53 6.87 4.09 -2.79
CA PRO A 53 8.19 4.72 -2.94
C PRO A 53 8.60 4.99 -4.39
N HIS A 54 8.09 4.23 -5.37
CA HIS A 54 8.36 4.47 -6.80
C HIS A 54 7.49 5.58 -7.41
N LEU A 55 6.44 6.02 -6.71
CA LEU A 55 5.53 7.07 -7.17
C LEU A 55 5.90 8.45 -6.63
N VAL A 56 6.37 8.52 -5.38
CA VAL A 56 6.77 9.78 -4.73
C VAL A 56 7.93 9.52 -3.76
N PRO A 57 8.95 10.40 -3.71
CA PRO A 57 10.02 10.28 -2.71
C PRO A 57 9.49 10.36 -1.27
N MET A 58 9.96 9.46 -0.41
CA MET A 58 9.55 9.36 1.00
C MET A 58 10.75 9.17 1.92
N ASP A 59 10.73 9.82 3.09
CA ASP A 59 11.74 9.60 4.14
C ASP A 59 11.49 8.28 4.91
N VAL A 60 10.22 7.90 5.06
CA VAL A 60 9.78 6.64 5.67
C VAL A 60 8.93 5.88 4.64
N PRO A 61 9.45 4.80 4.04
CA PRO A 61 8.72 4.06 3.01
C PRO A 61 7.47 3.36 3.55
N PHE A 62 6.32 3.67 2.95
CA PHE A 62 5.07 2.94 3.11
C PHE A 62 4.33 2.92 1.77
N SER A 63 3.32 2.07 1.67
CA SER A 63 2.40 2.12 0.53
C SER A 63 0.95 2.13 1.00
N ALA A 64 0.09 2.71 0.17
CA ALA A 64 -1.34 2.77 0.42
C ALA A 64 -2.11 2.76 -0.90
N GLY A 65 -3.36 2.35 -0.83
CA GLY A 65 -4.23 2.29 -1.99
C GLY A 65 -5.59 1.74 -1.66
N THR A 66 -6.28 1.22 -2.66
CA THR A 66 -7.58 0.56 -2.48
C THR A 66 -7.60 -0.83 -3.10
N GLN A 67 -8.53 -1.66 -2.66
CA GLN A 67 -8.79 -2.96 -3.25
C GLN A 67 -10.28 -3.23 -3.26
N THR A 68 -10.74 -3.87 -4.33
CA THR A 68 -12.13 -4.25 -4.54
C THR A 68 -12.20 -5.75 -4.76
N LEU A 69 -13.08 -6.43 -4.03
CA LEU A 69 -13.48 -7.82 -4.30
C LEU A 69 -14.91 -7.83 -4.85
N PRO A 70 -15.14 -8.40 -6.04
CA PRO A 70 -16.50 -8.62 -6.53
C PRO A 70 -17.19 -9.71 -5.70
N PRO A 71 -18.53 -9.86 -5.80
CA PRO A 71 -19.26 -10.98 -5.22
C PRO A 71 -18.61 -12.34 -5.52
N GLY A 72 -18.40 -13.14 -4.47
CA GLY A 72 -17.72 -14.44 -4.55
C GLY A 72 -16.18 -14.36 -4.60
N GLY A 73 -15.59 -13.16 -4.67
CA GLY A 73 -14.16 -12.94 -4.65
C GLY A 73 -13.54 -13.29 -3.29
N VAL A 74 -12.34 -13.86 -3.32
CA VAL A 74 -11.59 -14.26 -2.11
C VAL A 74 -10.13 -13.81 -2.19
N VAL A 75 -9.68 -13.09 -1.16
CA VAL A 75 -8.25 -13.00 -0.84
C VAL A 75 -7.91 -14.18 0.06
N ARG A 76 -7.06 -15.08 -0.44
CA ARG A 76 -6.69 -16.34 0.23
C ARG A 76 -6.07 -16.11 1.60
N LYS A 77 -6.08 -17.14 2.45
CA LYS A 77 -5.36 -17.13 3.73
C LYS A 77 -3.88 -16.82 3.53
N HIS A 78 -3.41 -15.77 4.18
CA HIS A 78 -2.00 -15.37 4.16
C HIS A 78 -1.63 -14.60 5.44
N SER A 79 -0.36 -14.19 5.54
CA SER A 79 0.18 -13.32 6.58
C SER A 79 1.47 -12.67 6.08
N HIS A 80 1.93 -11.65 6.80
CA HIS A 80 3.16 -10.91 6.52
C HIS A 80 4.12 -11.03 7.70
N ASP A 81 5.40 -11.27 7.48
CA ASP A 81 6.41 -11.45 8.52
C ASP A 81 7.09 -10.14 8.92
N ALA A 82 7.28 -9.24 7.96
CA ALA A 82 7.96 -7.97 8.14
C ALA A 82 7.01 -6.77 8.25
N ASN A 83 5.76 -6.91 7.78
CA ASN A 83 4.84 -5.80 7.57
C ASN A 83 3.66 -5.79 8.55
N GLU A 84 3.17 -4.60 8.82
CA GLU A 84 1.88 -4.32 9.45
C GLU A 84 0.95 -3.71 8.41
N GLU A 85 -0.34 -4.06 8.50
CA GLU A 85 -1.36 -3.62 7.56
C GLU A 85 -2.57 -3.03 8.29
N VAL A 86 -3.08 -1.92 7.78
CA VAL A 86 -4.38 -1.36 8.18
C VAL A 86 -5.32 -1.42 7.00
N LEU A 87 -6.50 -1.98 7.21
CA LEU A 87 -7.57 -2.00 6.23
C LEU A 87 -8.75 -1.18 6.75
N HIS A 88 -9.30 -0.29 5.93
CA HIS A 88 -10.52 0.45 6.25
C HIS A 88 -11.56 0.21 5.15
N PHE A 89 -12.65 -0.47 5.51
CA PHE A 89 -13.71 -0.83 4.58
C PHE A 89 -14.61 0.37 4.30
N ILE A 90 -14.73 0.70 3.02
CA ILE A 90 -15.41 1.91 2.53
C ILE A 90 -16.86 1.57 2.15
N SER A 91 -17.07 0.45 1.45
CA SER A 91 -18.40 0.02 1.00
C SER A 91 -18.49 -1.49 0.82
N GLY A 92 -19.72 -1.98 0.65
CA GLY A 92 -20.02 -3.41 0.52
C GLY A 92 -20.11 -4.12 1.87
N SER A 93 -20.26 -5.44 1.80
CA SER A 93 -20.23 -6.30 2.98
C SER A 93 -19.53 -7.61 2.66
N GLY A 94 -18.86 -8.19 3.67
CA GLY A 94 -18.16 -9.45 3.52
C GLY A 94 -17.74 -9.98 4.87
N LYS A 95 -16.78 -10.89 4.89
CA LYS A 95 -16.19 -11.40 6.12
C LYS A 95 -14.68 -11.51 6.07
N ALA A 96 -14.06 -11.34 7.23
CA ALA A 96 -12.69 -11.69 7.47
C ALA A 96 -12.63 -12.96 8.31
N ILE A 97 -11.64 -13.81 8.04
CA ILE A 97 -11.23 -14.88 8.96
C ILE A 97 -9.86 -14.49 9.49
N LEU A 98 -9.78 -14.08 10.75
CA LEU A 98 -8.57 -13.60 11.42
C LEU A 98 -8.13 -14.64 12.45
N ASP A 99 -6.98 -15.28 12.22
CA ASP A 99 -6.47 -16.38 13.05
C ASP A 99 -7.49 -17.50 13.34
N GLY A 100 -8.41 -17.73 12.39
CA GLY A 100 -9.47 -18.74 12.48
C GLY A 100 -10.81 -18.23 13.00
N GLU A 101 -10.85 -17.01 13.55
CA GLU A 101 -12.07 -16.36 14.03
C GLU A 101 -12.74 -15.55 12.91
N GLU A 102 -14.06 -15.66 12.78
CA GLU A 102 -14.83 -14.97 11.74
C GLU A 102 -15.34 -13.61 12.23
N TYR A 103 -15.14 -12.57 11.41
CA TYR A 103 -15.61 -11.21 11.65
C TYR A 103 -16.41 -10.69 10.46
N ARG A 104 -17.57 -10.09 10.71
CA ARG A 104 -18.33 -9.40 9.66
C ARG A 104 -17.66 -8.08 9.30
N LEU A 105 -17.57 -7.81 8.00
CA LEU A 105 -17.05 -6.59 7.42
C LEU A 105 -18.19 -5.77 6.82
N GLY A 106 -18.07 -4.46 6.94
CA GLY A 106 -18.94 -3.49 6.28
C GLY A 106 -18.30 -2.10 6.30
N ALA A 107 -18.98 -1.12 5.72
CA ALA A 107 -18.52 0.25 5.71
C ALA A 107 -18.21 0.76 7.12
N GLY A 108 -17.04 1.39 7.28
CA GLY A 108 -16.56 1.92 8.55
C GLY A 108 -15.78 0.92 9.42
N THR A 109 -15.75 -0.37 9.07
CA THR A 109 -14.90 -1.36 9.77
C THR A 109 -13.43 -1.08 9.48
N THR A 110 -12.60 -1.05 10.52
CA THR A 110 -11.14 -0.97 10.42
C THR A 110 -10.51 -2.21 11.02
N LEU A 111 -9.54 -2.80 10.33
CA LEU A 111 -8.70 -3.88 10.82
C LEU A 111 -7.27 -3.40 10.96
N PHE A 112 -6.61 -3.78 12.05
CA PHE A 112 -5.15 -3.74 12.17
C PHE A 112 -4.64 -5.18 12.16
N LEU A 113 -3.72 -5.46 11.24
CA LEU A 113 -3.14 -6.76 11.01
C LEU A 113 -1.65 -6.66 11.33
N GLY A 114 -1.31 -7.10 12.54
CA GLY A 114 0.07 -7.21 12.95
C GLY A 114 0.81 -8.33 12.22
N LYS A 115 2.12 -8.36 12.41
CA LYS A 115 3.00 -9.40 11.86
C LYS A 115 2.51 -10.79 12.23
N LEU A 116 2.64 -11.70 11.26
CA LEU A 116 2.30 -13.12 11.35
C LEU A 116 0.83 -13.41 11.70
N ARG A 117 -0.06 -12.42 11.68
CA ARG A 117 -1.50 -12.64 11.88
C ARG A 117 -2.12 -13.11 10.59
N THR A 118 -2.69 -14.31 10.63
CA THR A 118 -3.27 -14.91 9.43
C THR A 118 -4.63 -14.31 9.15
N HIS A 119 -4.89 -13.98 7.90
CA HIS A 119 -6.13 -13.35 7.51
C HIS A 119 -6.58 -13.81 6.12
N THR A 120 -7.90 -13.84 5.93
CA THR A 120 -8.60 -14.17 4.67
C THR A 120 -9.75 -13.18 4.52
N PHE A 121 -9.99 -12.67 3.32
CA PHE A 121 -11.15 -11.80 3.04
C PHE A 121 -12.03 -12.46 2.01
N ILE A 122 -13.34 -12.49 2.29
CA ILE A 122 -14.33 -13.15 1.45
C ILE A 122 -15.47 -12.15 1.23
N ASN A 123 -15.75 -11.87 -0.04
CA ASN A 123 -17.00 -11.20 -0.39
C ASN A 123 -18.09 -12.27 -0.61
N ASP A 124 -18.89 -12.52 0.43
CA ASP A 124 -20.06 -13.39 0.40
C ASP A 124 -21.38 -12.63 0.21
N GLY A 125 -21.30 -11.33 -0.15
CA GLY A 125 -22.43 -10.48 -0.49
C GLY A 125 -22.75 -10.47 -1.98
N ASP A 126 -23.61 -9.54 -2.37
CA ASP A 126 -24.12 -9.32 -3.73
C ASP A 126 -23.59 -8.04 -4.40
N THR A 127 -22.77 -7.28 -3.68
CA THR A 127 -22.14 -6.03 -4.13
C THR A 127 -20.63 -6.07 -3.89
N ASP A 128 -19.89 -5.21 -4.56
CA ASP A 128 -18.45 -5.09 -4.38
C ASP A 128 -18.07 -4.73 -2.94
N LEU A 129 -17.16 -5.50 -2.36
CA LEU A 129 -16.51 -5.18 -1.09
C LEU A 129 -15.26 -4.35 -1.41
N HIS A 130 -15.23 -3.11 -0.93
CA HIS A 130 -14.19 -2.15 -1.28
C HIS A 130 -13.56 -1.54 -0.01
N TRP A 131 -12.23 -1.46 0.01
CA TRP A 131 -11.50 -0.93 1.17
C TRP A 131 -10.24 -0.18 0.76
N ALA A 132 -9.79 0.71 1.64
CA ALA A 132 -8.45 1.28 1.61
C ALA A 132 -7.48 0.39 2.41
N TRP A 133 -6.27 0.23 1.91
CA TRP A 133 -5.18 -0.47 2.58
C TRP A 133 -4.00 0.48 2.81
N PHE A 134 -3.32 0.28 3.94
CA PHE A 134 -2.08 0.96 4.32
C PHE A 134 -1.09 -0.11 4.77
N PHE A 135 0.12 -0.08 4.23
CA PHE A 135 1.07 -1.18 4.37
C PHE A 135 2.46 -0.64 4.74
N VAL A 136 3.00 -1.11 5.87
CA VAL A 136 4.24 -0.59 6.45
C VAL A 136 5.17 -1.73 6.88
N PRO A 137 6.44 -1.77 6.42
CA PRO A 137 6.98 -0.98 5.32
C PRO A 137 6.29 -1.31 3.97
N SER A 138 6.58 -0.54 2.93
CA SER A 138 6.04 -0.78 1.57
C SER A 138 6.42 -2.16 1.00
N GLY A 139 5.72 -2.62 -0.03
CA GLY A 139 6.05 -3.82 -0.80
C GLY A 139 4.85 -4.51 -1.44
N LEU A 140 3.64 -4.29 -0.91
CA LEU A 140 2.41 -4.90 -1.39
C LEU A 140 2.08 -4.48 -2.83
N GLU A 141 2.39 -3.24 -3.20
CA GLU A 141 2.26 -2.70 -4.56
C GLU A 141 3.05 -3.50 -5.60
N THR A 142 4.25 -3.97 -5.22
CA THR A 142 5.09 -4.81 -6.08
C THR A 142 4.45 -6.18 -6.27
N PHE A 143 3.86 -6.75 -5.23
CA PHE A 143 3.11 -7.99 -5.36
C PHE A 143 1.93 -7.87 -6.32
N PHE A 144 1.10 -6.82 -6.17
CA PHE A 144 -0.06 -6.61 -7.05
C PHE A 144 0.35 -6.49 -8.51
N ARG A 145 1.40 -5.73 -8.81
CA ARG A 145 1.96 -5.63 -10.16
C ARG A 145 2.39 -6.98 -10.70
N ASP A 146 3.11 -7.76 -9.89
CA ASP A 146 3.79 -8.97 -10.34
C ASP A 146 2.83 -10.15 -10.53
N ILE A 147 1.68 -10.19 -9.83
CA ILE A 147 0.64 -11.22 -10.03
C ILE A 147 -0.50 -10.80 -10.96
N GLY A 148 -0.68 -9.49 -11.14
CA GLY A 148 -1.83 -8.90 -11.79
C GLY A 148 -1.63 -8.59 -13.27
N ARG A 149 -2.64 -7.97 -13.86
CA ARG A 149 -2.55 -7.32 -15.18
C ARG A 149 -2.85 -5.84 -15.00
N THR A 150 -2.13 -4.96 -15.68
CA THR A 150 -2.43 -3.52 -15.64
C THR A 150 -3.90 -3.28 -16.00
N ARG A 151 -4.55 -2.42 -15.22
CA ARG A 151 -5.94 -2.01 -15.41
C ARG A 151 -5.99 -0.55 -15.86
N ALA A 152 -6.73 -0.28 -16.93
CA ALA A 152 -7.01 1.08 -17.37
C ALA A 152 -8.34 1.60 -16.78
N PRO A 153 -8.48 2.93 -16.55
CA PRO A 153 -9.76 3.52 -16.14
C PRO A 153 -10.89 3.18 -17.12
N GLY A 154 -12.05 2.78 -16.60
CA GLY A 154 -13.23 2.43 -17.39
C GLY A 154 -13.15 1.09 -18.14
N GLU A 155 -12.05 0.34 -18.02
CA GLU A 155 -11.92 -0.99 -18.61
C GLU A 155 -12.89 -1.97 -17.95
N ALA A 156 -13.55 -2.82 -18.76
CA ALA A 156 -14.37 -3.90 -18.25
C ALA A 156 -13.50 -4.96 -17.56
N ALA A 157 -14.03 -5.59 -16.50
CA ALA A 157 -13.32 -6.69 -15.85
C ALA A 157 -13.03 -7.81 -16.86
N PRO A 158 -11.79 -8.34 -16.89
CA PRO A 158 -11.45 -9.46 -17.75
C PRO A 158 -12.12 -10.75 -17.25
N GLU A 159 -12.20 -11.75 -18.12
CA GLU A 159 -12.51 -13.11 -17.68
C GLU A 159 -11.53 -13.58 -16.58
N PRO A 160 -12.00 -14.32 -15.55
CA PRO A 160 -11.15 -14.82 -14.48
C PRO A 160 -9.91 -15.55 -15.00
N PHE A 161 -8.74 -15.12 -14.57
CA PHE A 161 -7.46 -15.65 -15.04
C PHE A 161 -6.63 -16.22 -13.89
N ASP A 162 -5.74 -17.15 -14.22
CA ASP A 162 -4.86 -17.81 -13.25
C ASP A 162 -3.69 -16.91 -12.85
N ARG A 163 -3.16 -17.15 -11.66
CA ARG A 163 -1.91 -16.54 -11.20
C ARG A 163 -0.75 -16.97 -12.11
N PRO A 164 0.33 -16.17 -12.20
CA PRO A 164 1.55 -16.58 -12.88
C PRO A 164 2.10 -17.90 -12.33
N GLU A 165 2.73 -18.71 -13.19
CA GLU A 165 3.29 -20.01 -12.80
C GLU A 165 4.33 -19.90 -11.67
N ASN A 166 5.08 -18.78 -11.64
CA ASN A 166 6.11 -18.50 -10.64
C ASN A 166 5.56 -17.80 -9.38
N VAL A 167 4.27 -17.92 -9.07
CA VAL A 167 3.66 -17.20 -7.93
C VAL A 167 4.32 -17.52 -6.58
N ALA A 168 4.84 -18.74 -6.39
CA ALA A 168 5.55 -19.10 -5.16
C ALA A 168 6.85 -18.29 -4.99
N GLU A 169 7.57 -18.04 -6.08
CA GLU A 169 8.77 -17.19 -6.07
C GLU A 169 8.41 -15.73 -5.84
N ILE A 170 7.32 -15.26 -6.46
CA ILE A 170 6.78 -13.91 -6.24
C ILE A 170 6.41 -13.74 -4.76
N GLU A 171 5.68 -14.68 -4.16
CA GLU A 171 5.31 -14.63 -2.74
C GLU A 171 6.53 -14.62 -1.83
N ALA A 172 7.53 -15.47 -2.11
CA ALA A 172 8.76 -15.57 -1.31
C ALA A 172 9.67 -14.34 -1.40
N ARG A 173 9.70 -13.64 -2.54
CA ARG A 173 10.52 -12.42 -2.71
C ARG A 173 9.80 -11.13 -2.34
N THR A 174 8.50 -11.20 -2.02
CA THR A 174 7.68 -10.04 -1.69
C THR A 174 7.39 -10.02 -0.19
N VAL A 175 6.13 -9.88 0.20
CA VAL A 175 5.73 -9.46 1.54
C VAL A 175 5.11 -10.59 2.37
N PHE A 176 5.13 -11.84 1.89
CA PHE A 176 4.39 -12.93 2.52
C PHE A 176 5.28 -13.82 3.38
N ALA A 177 4.78 -14.14 4.57
CA ALA A 177 5.40 -15.11 5.45
C ALA A 177 5.35 -16.52 4.83
N THR A 178 6.43 -17.28 4.99
CA THR A 178 6.52 -18.67 4.54
C THR A 178 5.71 -19.61 5.45
N ALA A 179 5.59 -20.88 5.08
CA ALA A 179 4.98 -21.87 5.95
C ALA A 179 5.76 -22.08 7.26
N ALA A 180 7.09 -21.85 7.26
CA ALA A 180 7.92 -22.02 8.44
C ALA A 180 7.67 -20.92 9.49
N ASP A 181 7.28 -19.73 9.05
CA ASP A 181 7.10 -18.54 9.89
C ASP A 181 5.74 -18.49 10.60
N LYS A 182 4.82 -19.39 10.25
CA LYS A 182 3.43 -19.42 10.75
C LYS A 182 3.25 -20.28 12.01
N GLN A 183 4.35 -20.61 12.70
CA GLN A 183 4.37 -21.34 13.99
C GLN A 183 4.07 -20.40 15.16
#